data_AF-N6TYV6-F1
#
_entry.id   AF-N6TYV6-F1
#
_cell.length_a   1.000
_cell.length_b   1.000
_cell.length_c   1.000
_cell.angle_alpha   90.00
_cell.angle_beta   90.00
_cell.angle_gamma   90.00
#
_symmetry.space_group_name_H-M   'P 1'
#
loop_
_entity.id
_entity.type
_entity.pdbx_description
1 polymer ?
#
loop_
_entity_poly.entity_id
_entity_poly.type
_entity_poly.pdbx_seq_one_letter_code
_entity_poly.pdbx_strand_id
1 'polypeptide(L)'
;MAKYIAQLIIAGTQVVGRAFARALKQEIEASQQAAQRLGNAKTRTERVANQKLGLTLDEAKQILNISKLSKEEIDEKTALHAS
;
A
#
# COMPACT_ATOMS: atom_id res chain seq x y z
N MET A 1 41.17 -7.12 29.83
CA MET A 1 40.85 -5.97 28.94
C MET A 1 39.67 -6.25 28.00
N ALA A 2 39.66 -7.33 27.21
CA ALA A 2 38.59 -7.62 26.24
C ALA A 2 37.16 -7.74 26.81
N LYS A 3 37.00 -8.25 28.04
CA LYS A 3 35.69 -8.38 28.72
C LYS A 3 34.95 -7.04 28.88
N TYR A 4 35.67 -5.95 29.13
CA TYR A 4 35.07 -4.64 29.35
C TYR A 4 34.57 -4.00 28.05
N ILE A 5 35.29 -4.20 26.94
CA ILE A 5 34.85 -3.74 25.61
C ILE A 5 33.60 -4.52 25.17
N ALA A 6 33.57 -5.83 25.39
CA ALA A 6 32.38 -6.64 25.09
C ALA A 6 31.15 -6.17 25.89
N GLN A 7 31.31 -5.87 27.18
CA GLN A 7 30.22 -5.33 28.01
C GLN A 7 29.73 -3.96 27.53
N LEU A 8 30.64 -3.08 27.10
CA LEU A 8 30.27 -1.77 26.56
C LEU A 8 29.46 -1.91 25.26
N ILE A 9 29.87 -2.81 24.37
CA ILE A 9 29.16 -3.07 23.10
C ILE A 9 27.77 -3.65 23.37
N ILE A 10 27.64 -4.61 24.30
CA ILE A 10 26.37 -5.24 24.66
C ILE A 10 25.41 -4.21 25.29
N ALA A 11 25.91 -3.39 26.22
CA ALA A 11 25.11 -2.34 26.84
C ALA A 11 24.70 -1.25 25.82
N GLY A 12 25.61 -0.89 24.90
CA GLY A 12 25.35 0.10 23.85
C GLY A 12 24.31 -0.36 22.84
N THR A 13 24.37 -1.61 22.38
CA THR A 13 23.43 -2.15 21.38
C THR A 13 22.01 -2.27 21.91
N GLN A 14 21.81 -2.55 23.21
CA GLN A 14 20.47 -2.62 23.80
C GLN A 14 19.74 -1.27 23.78
N VAL A 15 20.46 -0.18 24.05
CA VAL A 15 19.87 1.17 24.09
C VAL A 15 19.63 1.70 22.68
N VAL A 16 20.63 1.59 21.80
CA VAL A 16 20.55 2.08 20.42
C VAL A 16 19.56 1.25 19.61
N GLY A 17 19.58 -0.08 19.75
CA GLY A 17 18.66 -0.98 19.05
C GLY A 17 17.20 -0.77 19.44
N ARG A 18 16.91 -0.54 20.73
CA ARG A 18 15.54 -0.28 21.19
C ARG A 18 15.02 1.08 20.73
N ALA A 19 15.85 2.12 20.71
CA ALA A 19 15.48 3.43 20.18
C ALA A 19 15.25 3.39 18.67
N PHE A 20 16.13 2.72 17.92
CA PHE A 20 16.02 2.53 16.48
C PHE A 20 14.77 1.72 16.10
N ALA A 21 14.51 0.60 16.79
CA ALA A 21 13.30 -0.18 16.59
C ALA A 21 12.01 0.60 16.90
N ARG A 22 12.03 1.47 17.93
CA ARG A 22 10.90 2.35 18.25
C ARG A 22 10.66 3.42 17.18
N ALA A 23 11.73 4.05 16.67
CA ALA A 23 11.63 5.03 15.61
C ALA A 23 11.11 4.41 14.31
N LEU A 24 11.69 3.28 13.88
CA LEU A 24 11.23 2.53 12.71
C LEU A 24 9.78 2.08 12.85
N LYS A 25 9.38 1.58 14.03
CA LYS A 25 8.01 1.17 14.28
C LYS A 25 7.03 2.34 14.11
N GLN A 26 7.38 3.53 14.57
CA GLN A 26 6.53 4.72 14.43
C GLN A 26 6.40 5.15 12.97
N GLU A 27 7.49 5.12 12.19
CA GLU A 27 7.45 5.45 10.77
C GLU A 27 6.65 4.42 9.96
N ILE A 28 6.85 3.13 10.24
CA ILE A 28 6.13 2.04 9.58
C ILE A 28 4.65 2.06 9.96
N GLU A 29 4.30 2.27 11.23
CA GLU A 29 2.90 2.34 11.67
C GLU A 29 2.20 3.60 11.13
N ALA A 30 2.86 4.75 11.14
CA ALA A 30 2.31 5.98 10.57
C ALA A 30 2.11 5.84 9.04
N SER A 31 3.07 5.25 8.35
CA SER A 31 3.00 4.98 6.90
C SER A 31 1.92 3.93 6.58
N GLN A 32 1.83 2.85 7.36
CA GLN A 32 0.78 1.83 7.17
C GLN A 32 -0.61 2.38 7.50
N GLN A 33 -0.78 3.21 8.53
CA GLN A 33 -2.07 3.81 8.83
C GLN A 33 -2.49 4.84 7.76
N ALA A 34 -1.54 5.61 7.22
CA ALA A 34 -1.79 6.48 6.09
C ALA A 34 -2.14 5.69 4.82
N ALA A 35 -1.40 4.62 4.51
CA ALA A 35 -1.66 3.75 3.37
C ALA A 35 -2.99 2.97 3.50
N GLN A 36 -3.33 2.48 4.69
CA GLN A 36 -4.62 1.82 4.95
C GLN A 36 -5.79 2.79 4.83
N ARG A 37 -5.62 4.04 5.27
CA ARG A 37 -6.61 5.10 5.09
C ARG A 37 -6.75 5.51 3.64
N LEU A 38 -5.64 5.71 2.91
CA LEU A 38 -5.64 6.10 1.51
C LEU A 38 -6.15 4.97 0.58
N GLY A 39 -5.73 3.73 0.81
CA GLY A 39 -6.14 2.56 0.03
C GLY A 39 -7.63 2.26 0.15
N ASN A 40 -8.20 2.38 1.34
CA ASN A 40 -9.64 2.21 1.55
C ASN A 40 -10.45 3.46 1.17
N ALA A 41 -9.92 4.67 1.39
CA ALA A 41 -10.63 5.90 1.04
C ALA A 41 -10.75 6.09 -0.47
N LYS A 42 -9.69 5.83 -1.26
CA LYS A 42 -9.77 5.91 -2.73
C LYS A 42 -10.79 4.92 -3.28
N THR A 43 -10.71 3.67 -2.83
CA THR A 43 -11.64 2.60 -3.21
C THR A 43 -13.08 2.91 -2.79
N ARG A 44 -13.31 3.50 -1.61
CA ARG A 44 -14.66 3.84 -1.13
C ARG A 44 -15.23 5.05 -1.84
N THR A 45 -14.43 6.09 -2.06
CA THR A 45 -14.84 7.29 -2.80
C THR A 45 -15.17 6.96 -4.24
N GLU A 46 -14.35 6.13 -4.91
CA GLU A 46 -14.63 5.68 -6.27
C GLU A 46 -15.85 4.76 -6.33
N ARG A 47 -16.04 3.87 -5.35
CA ARG A 47 -17.29 3.07 -5.24
C ARG A 47 -18.52 3.95 -5.06
N VAL A 48 -18.45 4.98 -4.22
CA VAL A 48 -19.56 5.92 -4.00
C VAL A 48 -19.81 6.78 -5.24
N ALA A 49 -18.76 7.22 -5.93
CA ALA A 49 -18.88 7.95 -7.19
C ALA A 49 -19.53 7.09 -8.29
N ASN A 50 -19.09 5.84 -8.45
CA ASN A 50 -19.70 4.91 -9.39
C ASN A 50 -21.16 4.62 -9.07
N GLN A 51 -21.51 4.43 -7.78
CA GLN A 51 -22.91 4.28 -7.36
C GLN A 51 -23.76 5.51 -7.66
N LYS A 52 -23.22 6.73 -7.48
CA LYS A 52 -23.92 7.98 -7.80
C LYS A 52 -24.13 8.18 -9.30
N LEU A 53 -23.18 7.72 -10.12
CA LEU A 53 -23.25 7.78 -11.59
C LEU A 53 -24.02 6.60 -12.19
N GLY A 54 -24.49 5.65 -11.37
CA GLY A 54 -25.20 4.45 -11.82
C GLY A 54 -24.31 3.41 -12.50
N LEU A 55 -22.99 3.56 -12.46
CA LEU A 55 -22.03 2.75 -13.20
C LEU A 55 -21.76 1.42 -12.47
N THR A 56 -22.30 0.34 -13.02
CA THR A 56 -22.03 -1.02 -12.52
C THR A 56 -20.73 -1.60 -13.09
N LEU A 57 -20.14 -2.59 -12.41
CA LEU A 57 -18.94 -3.27 -12.91
C LEU A 57 -19.21 -3.98 -14.24
N ASP A 58 -20.40 -4.55 -14.41
CA ASP A 58 -20.81 -5.20 -15.66
C ASP A 58 -21.05 -4.19 -16.79
N GLU A 59 -21.61 -3.02 -16.52
CA GLU A 59 -21.65 -1.93 -17.52
C GLU A 59 -20.26 -1.46 -17.91
N ALA A 60 -19.35 -1.28 -16.95
CA ALA A 60 -17.97 -0.87 -17.25
C ALA A 60 -17.25 -1.91 -18.14
N LYS A 61 -17.46 -3.20 -17.89
CA LYS A 61 -16.95 -4.29 -18.74
C LYS A 61 -17.52 -4.26 -20.14
N GLN A 62 -18.83 -4.00 -20.28
CA GLN A 62 -19.48 -3.92 -21.59
C GLN A 62 -18.99 -2.70 -22.37
N ILE A 63 -18.87 -1.54 -21.72
CA ILE A 63 -18.32 -0.32 -22.33
C ILE A 63 -16.90 -0.55 -22.84
N LEU A 64 -16.07 -1.25 -22.06
CA LEU A 64 -14.67 -1.54 -22.40
C LEU A 64 -14.49 -2.83 -23.24
N ASN A 65 -15.59 -3.54 -23.55
CA ASN A 65 -15.59 -4.83 -24.24
C ASN A 65 -14.62 -5.85 -23.62
N ILE A 66 -14.66 -5.99 -22.29
CA ILE A 66 -13.82 -6.91 -21.51
C ILE A 66 -14.69 -8.02 -20.93
N SER A 67 -14.37 -9.28 -21.26
CA SER A 67 -15.15 -10.44 -20.80
C SER A 67 -14.56 -11.07 -19.53
N LYS A 68 -13.24 -11.03 -19.33
CA LYS A 68 -12.58 -11.51 -18.10
C LYS A 68 -11.77 -10.39 -17.46
N LEU A 69 -11.83 -10.30 -16.14
CA LEU A 69 -10.99 -9.38 -15.36
C LEU A 69 -9.57 -9.98 -15.19
N SER A 70 -8.95 -10.47 -16.27
CA SER A 70 -7.54 -10.85 -16.24
C SER A 70 -6.67 -9.61 -16.47
N LYS A 71 -5.48 -9.57 -15.86
CA LYS A 71 -4.58 -8.42 -15.98
C LYS A 71 -4.20 -8.15 -17.43
N GLU A 72 -4.00 -9.21 -18.20
CA GLU A 72 -3.56 -9.13 -19.59
C GLU A 72 -4.59 -8.42 -20.50
N GLU A 73 -5.89 -8.74 -20.37
CA GLU A 73 -6.94 -8.12 -21.20
C GLU A 73 -7.21 -6.67 -20.83
N ILE A 74 -7.07 -6.31 -19.54
CA ILE A 74 -7.25 -4.94 -19.07
C ILE A 74 -6.10 -4.06 -19.59
N ASP A 75 -4.86 -4.52 -19.43
CA ASP A 75 -3.69 -3.73 -19.85
C ASP A 75 -3.68 -3.51 -21.36
N GLU A 76 -4.06 -4.52 -22.17
CA GLU A 76 -4.17 -4.39 -23.63
C GLU A 76 -5.22 -3.35 -24.04
N LYS A 77 -6.44 -3.43 -23.50
CA LYS A 77 -7.54 -2.52 -23.88
C LYS A 77 -7.33 -1.10 -23.37
N THR A 78 -6.71 -0.93 -22.20
CA THR A 78 -6.45 0.39 -21.62
C THR A 78 -5.28 1.09 -22.33
N ALA A 79 -4.26 0.33 -22.74
CA ALA A 79 -3.13 0.86 -23.51
C ALA A 79 -3.52 1.30 -24.93
N LEU A 80 -4.47 0.59 -25.58
CA LEU A 80 -4.91 0.91 -26.94
C LEU A 80 -5.57 2.29 -27.08
N HIS A 81 -6.14 2.83 -25.99
CA HIS A 81 -6.76 4.16 -25.96
C HIS A 81 -5.82 5.27 -25.45
N ALA A 82 -4.60 4.94 -25.03
CA ALA A 82 -3.61 5.88 -24.49
C ALA A 82 -2.56 6.34 -25.53
N SER A 83 -2.70 5.92 -26.79
CA SER A 83 -1.92 6.39 -27.95
C SER A 83 -2.83 7.15 -28.92
#